data_AF-A0AA37SAN8-F1
#
_entry.id   AF-A0AA37SAN8-F1
#
_cell.length_a   1.000
_cell.length_b   1.000
_cell.length_c   1.000
_cell.angle_alpha   90.00
_cell.angle_beta   90.00
_cell.angle_gamma   90.00
#
_symmetry.space_group_name_H-M   'P 1'
#
loop_
_entity.id
_entity.type
_entity.pdbx_description
1 polymer ?
#
loop_
_entity_poly.entity_id
_entity_poly.type
_entity_poly.pdbx_seq_one_letter_code
_entity_poly.pdbx_strand_id
1 'polypeptide(L)'
;MKKQFRSYLATIAKGTTAVASTLVLGSTLMSNTAMAADNCYIMVHGHGTQGTSKAEARDSWRTSHFSEYSNSDFMSYLLGPSDNYAIVGYDSTDESGYPYWRDETAGEIARQMVSIKQGNGDGLVHDEPNTQCSSSDNFWVVSHSQGSQEMVFMAGNAVSGAPYYNTAFTASGSAKSVPYSEAFKNVLGIFTMGGAMGGTEGADRVCNGNWLDALINMAFLGKDCNPSVQWLQTNDSYLARNYIGSNLAAPIYTMGGYKSFPGIEGASAGFLTGEDDGYINLASQMGCAGSPKRNLWDDLNEYKTFFGIAYGSPIFRCNNSNKGTPRTYNMASVYTDHDAERNGGISSPSYTNIENGLSCGNGKNMSGRIASCTQ
;
A
#
# COMPACT_ATOMS: atom_id res chain seq x y z
N MET A 1 -45.84 -14.18 -73.94
CA MET A 1 -44.57 -14.92 -73.73
C MET A 1 -44.88 -16.22 -72.98
N LYS A 2 -44.42 -17.36 -73.52
CA LYS A 2 -44.76 -18.75 -73.20
C LYS A 2 -44.43 -19.11 -71.73
N LYS A 3 -45.36 -19.58 -70.90
CA LYS A 3 -45.79 -20.98 -70.64
C LYS A 3 -44.66 -21.96 -70.30
N GLN A 4 -44.65 -22.46 -69.06
CA GLN A 4 -44.56 -23.91 -68.77
C GLN A 4 -45.31 -24.26 -67.47
N PHE A 5 -45.81 -25.48 -67.42
CA PHE A 5 -46.99 -25.97 -66.71
C PHE A 5 -46.73 -27.43 -66.28
N ARG A 6 -47.51 -27.94 -65.29
CA ARG A 6 -47.72 -29.35 -64.82
C ARG A 6 -46.88 -29.78 -63.60
N SER A 7 -47.43 -30.17 -62.43
CA SER A 7 -48.47 -31.16 -62.00
C SER A 7 -47.90 -32.56 -61.70
N TYR A 8 -48.17 -33.12 -60.50
CA TYR A 8 -48.52 -34.53 -60.11
C TYR A 8 -48.52 -34.61 -58.55
N LEU A 9 -49.64 -34.89 -57.83
CA LEU A 9 -50.10 -36.19 -57.23
C LEU A 9 -49.01 -36.94 -56.39
N ALA A 10 -49.19 -37.55 -55.22
CA ALA A 10 -50.31 -37.89 -54.33
C ALA A 10 -49.79 -38.50 -52.97
N THR A 11 -50.67 -38.65 -51.97
CA THR A 11 -50.75 -39.75 -50.96
C THR A 11 -50.06 -39.65 -49.56
N ILE A 12 -50.91 -39.39 -48.55
CA ILE A 12 -51.17 -40.08 -47.25
C ILE A 12 -50.06 -40.89 -46.54
N ALA A 13 -49.73 -40.51 -45.29
CA ALA A 13 -49.52 -41.39 -44.11
C ALA A 13 -49.46 -40.53 -42.82
N LYS A 14 -50.51 -40.49 -41.99
CA LYS A 14 -50.72 -41.22 -40.71
C LYS A 14 -49.62 -41.08 -39.64
N GLY A 15 -50.03 -40.55 -38.48
CA GLY A 15 -49.34 -40.65 -37.17
C GLY A 15 -48.26 -39.58 -37.00
N THR A 16 -48.14 -38.85 -35.89
CA THR A 16 -48.41 -39.22 -34.50
C THR A 16 -48.58 -37.94 -33.67
N THR A 17 -49.51 -38.04 -32.73
CA THR A 17 -49.81 -37.09 -31.66
C THR A 17 -48.57 -36.78 -30.83
N ALA A 18 -48.22 -35.51 -30.70
CA ALA A 18 -47.20 -35.04 -29.77
C ALA A 18 -47.74 -35.14 -28.34
N VAL A 19 -47.24 -36.12 -27.58
CA VAL A 19 -47.42 -36.20 -26.13
C VAL A 19 -46.30 -35.40 -25.49
N ALA A 20 -46.67 -34.37 -24.74
CA ALA A 20 -45.76 -33.59 -23.91
C ALA A 20 -45.19 -34.45 -22.78
N SER A 21 -43.90 -34.77 -22.86
CA SER A 21 -43.14 -35.33 -21.74
C SER A 21 -42.45 -34.20 -20.98
N THR A 22 -43.05 -33.82 -19.86
CA THR A 22 -42.46 -32.92 -18.86
C THR A 22 -41.34 -33.67 -18.13
N LEU A 23 -40.10 -33.46 -18.54
CA LEU A 23 -38.91 -33.91 -17.83
C LEU A 23 -38.68 -32.97 -16.63
N VAL A 24 -39.08 -33.41 -15.44
CA VAL A 24 -38.67 -32.79 -14.17
C VAL A 24 -37.23 -33.20 -13.91
N LEU A 25 -36.27 -32.41 -14.39
CA LEU A 25 -34.89 -32.44 -13.92
C LEU A 25 -34.84 -31.75 -12.56
N GLY A 26 -34.87 -32.56 -11.50
CA GLY A 26 -34.63 -32.11 -10.13
C GLY A 26 -33.25 -31.45 -10.04
N SER A 27 -33.26 -30.12 -9.91
CA SER A 27 -32.08 -29.35 -9.58
C SER A 27 -31.79 -29.55 -8.10
N THR A 28 -30.90 -30.46 -7.76
CA THR A 28 -30.22 -30.43 -6.46
C THR A 28 -29.40 -29.13 -6.40
N LEU A 29 -30.01 -28.08 -5.85
CA LEU A 29 -29.31 -26.96 -5.24
C LEU A 29 -28.54 -27.52 -4.03
N MET A 30 -27.36 -28.07 -4.30
CA MET A 30 -26.32 -28.08 -3.28
C MET A 30 -25.94 -26.62 -3.07
N SER A 31 -26.54 -26.04 -2.05
CA SER A 31 -26.08 -24.79 -1.46
C SER A 31 -24.72 -25.08 -0.86
N ASN A 32 -23.67 -25.05 -1.68
CA ASN A 32 -22.35 -24.70 -1.17
C ASN A 32 -22.49 -23.26 -0.72
N THR A 33 -22.86 -23.06 0.54
CA THR A 33 -22.40 -21.90 1.28
C THR A 33 -20.88 -22.02 1.30
N ALA A 34 -20.22 -21.58 0.23
CA ALA A 34 -18.85 -21.13 0.37
C ALA A 34 -18.94 -20.03 1.42
N MET A 35 -18.53 -20.35 2.65
CA MET A 35 -18.18 -19.34 3.63
C MET A 35 -17.28 -18.36 2.86
N ALA A 36 -17.71 -17.10 2.73
CA ALA A 36 -16.84 -16.08 2.17
C ALA A 36 -15.56 -16.10 3.02
N ALA A 37 -14.40 -16.19 2.37
CA ALA A 37 -13.14 -16.14 3.10
C ALA A 37 -13.02 -14.78 3.80
N ASP A 38 -12.69 -14.82 5.09
CA ASP A 38 -12.43 -13.64 5.90
C ASP A 38 -11.25 -12.86 5.32
N ASN A 39 -11.23 -11.54 5.47
CA ASN A 39 -10.05 -10.76 5.06
C ASN A 39 -8.95 -10.89 6.12
N CYS A 40 -7.71 -11.02 5.69
CA CYS A 40 -6.53 -10.87 6.53
C CYS A 40 -5.69 -9.68 6.03
N TYR A 41 -5.49 -8.68 6.87
CA TYR A 41 -4.62 -7.53 6.58
C TYR A 41 -3.21 -7.76 7.15
N ILE A 42 -2.23 -7.93 6.27
CA ILE A 42 -0.82 -8.02 6.63
C ILE A 42 -0.24 -6.60 6.72
N MET A 43 0.13 -6.19 7.92
CA MET A 43 0.55 -4.84 8.28
C MET A 43 2.08 -4.73 8.23
N VAL A 44 2.61 -3.82 7.40
CA VAL A 44 4.06 -3.58 7.23
C VAL A 44 4.42 -2.14 7.62
N HIS A 45 5.08 -1.97 8.76
CA HIS A 45 5.35 -0.67 9.38
C HIS A 45 6.38 0.17 8.60
N GLY A 46 6.52 1.43 9.03
CA GLY A 46 7.43 2.44 8.50
C GLY A 46 8.82 2.45 9.10
N HIS A 47 9.55 3.54 8.82
CA HIS A 47 10.87 3.85 9.38
C HIS A 47 10.79 4.16 10.89
N GLY A 48 11.89 3.97 11.62
CA GLY A 48 12.01 4.32 13.04
C GLY A 48 11.44 3.29 14.02
N THR A 49 10.98 2.14 13.53
CA THR A 49 10.39 1.08 14.35
C THR A 49 11.39 -0.06 14.52
N GLN A 50 11.64 -0.49 15.76
CA GLN A 50 12.38 -1.72 16.05
C GLN A 50 11.44 -2.93 15.94
N GLY A 51 11.04 -3.23 14.71
CA GLY A 51 9.99 -4.22 14.46
C GLY A 51 10.39 -5.66 14.73
N THR A 52 11.68 -5.96 14.99
CA THR A 52 12.04 -7.30 15.51
C THR A 52 11.35 -7.58 16.85
N SER A 53 11.04 -6.53 17.61
CA SER A 53 10.02 -6.53 18.64
C SER A 53 8.64 -6.39 17.98
N LYS A 54 7.93 -7.51 17.80
CA LYS A 54 6.60 -7.50 17.17
C LYS A 54 5.57 -6.68 17.94
N ALA A 55 5.76 -6.50 19.25
CA ALA A 55 4.93 -5.61 20.04
C ALA A 55 5.14 -4.14 19.63
N GLU A 56 6.39 -3.71 19.42
CA GLU A 56 6.70 -2.36 18.94
C GLU A 56 6.22 -2.16 17.49
N ALA A 57 6.37 -3.17 16.64
CA ALA A 57 5.79 -3.16 15.28
C ALA A 57 4.27 -3.01 15.29
N ARG A 58 3.57 -3.58 16.29
CA ARG A 58 2.12 -3.41 16.45
C ARG A 58 1.79 -2.04 17.01
N ASP A 59 2.56 -1.58 17.98
CA ASP A 59 2.35 -0.31 18.66
C ASP A 59 2.52 0.85 17.67
N SER A 60 3.43 0.77 16.70
CA SER A 60 3.54 1.79 15.65
C SER A 60 2.25 1.98 14.85
N TRP A 61 1.40 0.96 14.70
CA TRP A 61 0.09 1.11 14.06
C TRP A 61 -0.98 1.76 14.95
N ARG A 62 -0.72 1.92 16.24
CA ARG A 62 -1.71 2.35 17.25
C ARG A 62 -1.31 3.66 17.94
N THR A 63 -0.01 3.94 18.03
CA THR A 63 0.48 5.11 18.74
C THR A 63 0.25 6.36 17.91
N SER A 64 -0.50 7.29 18.50
CA SER A 64 -0.60 8.66 18.00
C SER A 64 0.32 9.61 18.75
N HIS A 65 1.03 10.44 17.99
CA HIS A 65 1.91 11.48 18.51
C HIS A 65 1.15 12.76 18.89
N PHE A 66 -0.10 12.92 18.43
CA PHE A 66 -0.92 14.07 18.76
C PHE A 66 -1.88 13.73 19.89
N SER A 67 -1.83 14.53 20.97
CA SER A 67 -2.67 14.33 22.16
C SER A 67 -4.17 14.31 21.86
N GLU A 68 -4.62 15.03 20.83
CA GLU A 68 -5.99 15.04 20.33
C GLU A 68 -6.47 13.69 19.78
N TYR A 69 -5.55 12.78 19.45
CA TYR A 69 -5.83 11.45 18.90
C TYR A 69 -5.34 10.31 19.80
N SER A 70 -5.03 10.60 21.07
CA SER A 70 -4.43 9.65 22.04
C SER A 70 -5.28 8.41 22.39
N ASN A 71 -6.43 8.21 21.75
CA ASN A 71 -7.34 7.07 21.96
C ASN A 71 -7.89 6.49 20.65
N SER A 72 -7.36 6.89 19.50
CA SER A 72 -7.77 6.32 18.21
C SER A 72 -6.90 5.13 17.86
N ASP A 73 -7.51 4.05 17.36
CA ASP A 73 -6.82 2.81 16.99
C ASP A 73 -7.08 2.48 15.52
N PHE A 74 -6.01 2.27 14.73
CA PHE A 74 -6.09 1.89 13.32
C PHE A 74 -6.98 0.65 13.12
N MET A 75 -6.80 -0.37 13.97
CA MET A 75 -7.47 -1.66 13.82
C MET A 75 -8.97 -1.54 14.06
N SER A 76 -9.40 -0.64 14.95
CA SER A 76 -10.82 -0.39 15.23
C SER A 76 -11.62 0.12 14.02
N TYR A 77 -10.95 0.75 13.05
CA TYR A 77 -11.58 1.24 11.83
C TYR A 77 -11.33 0.35 10.62
N LEU A 78 -10.29 -0.49 10.68
CA LEU A 78 -9.94 -1.43 9.62
C LEU A 78 -10.79 -2.71 9.69
N LEU A 79 -10.95 -3.28 10.87
CA LEU A 79 -11.48 -4.62 11.03
C LEU A 79 -13.02 -4.63 11.04
N GLY A 80 -13.59 -5.39 10.10
CA GLY A 80 -14.97 -5.86 10.17
C GLY A 80 -15.16 -6.99 11.19
N PRO A 81 -16.40 -7.48 11.38
CA PRO A 81 -16.72 -8.48 12.41
C PRO A 81 -15.99 -9.82 12.31
N SER A 82 -15.49 -10.18 11.12
CA SER A 82 -14.74 -11.42 10.89
C SER A 82 -13.38 -11.18 10.27
N ASP A 83 -12.93 -9.93 10.20
CA ASP A 83 -11.63 -9.61 9.63
C ASP A 83 -10.49 -9.96 10.60
N ASN A 84 -9.39 -10.42 10.03
CA ASN A 84 -8.14 -10.76 10.69
C ASN A 84 -7.04 -9.77 10.30
N TYR A 85 -5.96 -9.75 11.08
CA TYR A 85 -4.75 -9.02 10.72
C TYR A 85 -3.50 -9.77 11.17
N ALA A 86 -2.34 -9.32 10.70
CA ALA A 86 -1.07 -9.84 11.13
C ALA A 86 -0.01 -8.74 11.04
N ILE A 87 0.88 -8.69 12.02
CA ILE A 87 1.98 -7.73 12.07
C ILE A 87 3.25 -8.34 11.52
N VAL A 88 3.81 -7.70 10.48
CA VAL A 88 5.17 -7.97 10.05
C VAL A 88 6.11 -7.03 10.79
N GLY A 89 7.17 -7.60 11.36
CA GLY A 89 8.17 -6.86 12.11
C GLY A 89 9.56 -6.97 11.51
N TYR A 90 10.22 -5.85 11.25
CA TYR A 90 11.62 -5.78 10.81
C TYR A 90 12.32 -4.57 11.43
N ASP A 91 13.65 -4.58 11.51
CA ASP A 91 14.36 -3.41 12.03
C ASP A 91 14.45 -2.31 10.98
N SER A 92 13.87 -1.16 11.31
CA SER A 92 13.82 0.04 10.47
C SER A 92 14.30 1.28 11.22
N THR A 93 14.92 1.10 12.39
CA THR A 93 15.41 2.19 13.25
C THR A 93 16.52 2.99 12.58
N ASP A 94 16.80 4.18 13.12
CA ASP A 94 17.89 5.03 12.68
C ASP A 94 19.27 4.39 12.96
N GLU A 95 19.38 3.62 14.04
CA GLU A 95 20.62 3.04 14.53
C GLU A 95 20.97 1.69 13.89
N SER A 96 19.97 0.88 13.54
CA SER A 96 20.19 -0.49 13.05
C SER A 96 19.30 -0.91 11.87
N GLY A 97 18.51 0.01 11.31
CA GLY A 97 17.74 -0.22 10.09
C GLY A 97 18.62 -0.56 8.89
N TYR A 98 18.15 -1.48 8.05
CA TYR A 98 18.84 -1.89 6.84
C TYR A 98 18.16 -1.33 5.58
N PRO A 99 18.89 -1.21 4.45
CA PRO A 99 18.28 -0.92 3.15
C PRO A 99 17.14 -1.87 2.80
N TYR A 100 16.13 -1.39 2.06
CA TYR A 100 14.95 -2.16 1.63
C TYR A 100 15.21 -3.39 0.76
N TRP A 101 16.45 -3.60 0.29
CA TRP A 101 16.81 -4.75 -0.55
C TRP A 101 17.53 -5.87 0.22
N ARG A 102 17.76 -5.67 1.52
CA ARG A 102 18.53 -6.60 2.36
C ARG A 102 17.69 -7.81 2.77
N ASP A 103 18.37 -8.92 3.05
CA ASP A 103 17.71 -10.15 3.52
C ASP A 103 17.08 -9.98 4.92
N GLU A 104 17.65 -9.08 5.72
CA GLU A 104 17.22 -8.73 7.07
C GLU A 104 15.97 -7.81 7.07
N THR A 105 15.63 -7.22 5.92
CA THR A 105 14.42 -6.39 5.71
C THR A 105 13.46 -7.11 4.77
N ALA A 106 13.59 -6.91 3.45
CA ALA A 106 12.71 -7.51 2.45
C ALA A 106 12.67 -9.03 2.51
N GLY A 107 13.82 -9.68 2.74
CA GLY A 107 13.86 -11.14 2.91
C GLY A 107 13.07 -11.61 4.13
N GLU A 108 13.15 -10.86 5.22
CA GLU A 108 12.48 -11.16 6.49
C GLU A 108 10.97 -10.93 6.40
N ILE A 109 10.57 -9.79 5.83
CA ILE A 109 9.17 -9.50 5.50
C ILE A 109 8.58 -10.62 4.63
N ALA A 110 9.30 -11.07 3.60
CA ALA A 110 8.83 -12.13 2.71
C ALA A 110 8.58 -13.46 3.46
N ARG A 111 9.51 -13.85 4.35
CA ARG A 111 9.38 -15.07 5.16
C ARG A 111 8.18 -14.98 6.10
N GLN A 112 7.98 -13.84 6.75
CA GLN A 112 6.84 -13.62 7.64
C GLN A 112 5.51 -13.66 6.89
N MET A 113 5.41 -12.97 5.74
CA MET A 113 4.21 -13.03 4.89
C MET A 113 3.84 -14.46 4.50
N VAL A 114 4.84 -15.28 4.11
CA VAL A 114 4.61 -16.69 3.79
C VAL A 114 4.10 -17.46 5.01
N SER A 115 4.71 -17.27 6.19
CA SER A 115 4.29 -17.94 7.43
C SER A 115 2.86 -17.56 7.83
N ILE A 116 2.53 -16.26 7.81
CA ILE A 116 1.20 -15.74 8.12
C ILE A 116 0.16 -16.38 7.19
N LYS A 117 0.44 -16.40 5.88
CA LYS A 117 -0.46 -16.97 4.88
C LYS A 117 -0.61 -18.48 4.94
N GLN A 118 0.28 -19.17 5.65
CA GLN A 118 0.15 -20.59 5.96
C GLN A 118 -0.71 -20.85 7.21
N GLY A 119 -1.24 -19.80 7.84
CA GLY A 119 -2.04 -19.89 9.05
C GLY A 119 -1.22 -20.04 10.33
N ASN A 120 0.10 -19.81 10.28
CA ASN A 120 0.94 -19.84 11.48
C ASN A 120 0.81 -18.55 12.33
N GLY A 121 0.07 -17.55 11.83
CA GLY A 121 -0.08 -16.24 12.45
C GLY A 121 1.20 -15.40 12.43
N ASP A 122 1.16 -14.29 13.16
CA ASP A 122 2.32 -13.43 13.39
C ASP A 122 3.03 -13.69 14.73
N GLY A 123 2.54 -14.62 15.55
CA GLY A 123 3.11 -14.94 16.85
C GLY A 123 2.79 -13.91 17.95
N LEU A 124 1.86 -12.99 17.72
CA LEU A 124 1.33 -12.08 18.72
C LEU A 124 0.01 -12.60 19.34
N VAL A 125 -0.27 -12.16 20.56
CA VAL A 125 -1.64 -12.18 21.08
C VAL A 125 -2.26 -10.84 20.71
N HIS A 126 -3.33 -10.88 19.93
CA HIS A 126 -4.05 -9.67 19.51
C HIS A 126 -4.94 -9.16 20.64
N ASP A 127 -5.13 -7.85 20.67
CA ASP A 127 -6.02 -7.20 21.61
C ASP A 127 -7.49 -7.47 21.20
N GLU A 128 -7.75 -7.54 19.89
CA GLU A 128 -9.00 -7.96 19.29
C GLU A 128 -9.08 -9.50 19.27
N PRO A 129 -10.10 -10.11 19.92
CA PRO A 129 -10.18 -11.56 20.04
C PRO A 129 -10.45 -12.23 18.69
N ASN A 130 -9.79 -13.37 18.45
CA ASN A 130 -9.97 -14.23 17.28
C ASN A 130 -9.65 -13.56 15.92
N THR A 131 -8.67 -12.68 15.88
CA THR A 131 -8.27 -11.93 14.67
C THR A 131 -6.97 -12.43 14.02
N GLN A 132 -6.54 -13.66 14.34
CA GLN A 132 -5.35 -14.27 13.75
C GLN A 132 -5.65 -14.80 12.35
N CYS A 133 -4.78 -14.50 11.39
CA CYS A 133 -4.98 -14.92 10.01
C CYS A 133 -4.92 -16.44 9.83
N SER A 134 -5.86 -16.96 9.05
CA SER A 134 -5.92 -18.36 8.61
C SER A 134 -5.42 -18.50 7.16
N SER A 135 -4.91 -19.68 6.82
CA SER A 135 -4.50 -20.02 5.44
C SER A 135 -5.63 -19.93 4.40
N SER A 136 -6.89 -19.91 4.85
CA SER A 136 -8.08 -19.78 4.00
C SER A 136 -8.48 -18.35 3.70
N ASP A 137 -7.83 -17.35 4.30
CA ASP A 137 -8.25 -15.95 4.24
C ASP A 137 -7.94 -15.30 2.89
N ASN A 138 -8.63 -14.20 2.62
CA ASN A 138 -8.34 -13.25 1.56
C ASN A 138 -7.25 -12.29 2.04
N PHE A 139 -6.05 -12.40 1.48
CA PHE A 139 -4.91 -11.62 1.95
C PHE A 139 -4.78 -10.26 1.27
N TRP A 140 -4.69 -9.22 2.09
CA TRP A 140 -4.37 -7.85 1.71
C TRP A 140 -3.10 -7.42 2.44
N VAL A 141 -2.34 -6.50 1.85
CA VAL A 141 -1.22 -5.86 2.53
C VAL A 141 -1.57 -4.41 2.79
N VAL A 142 -1.29 -3.92 3.99
CA VAL A 142 -1.37 -2.51 4.35
C VAL A 142 0.03 -2.07 4.78
N SER A 143 0.61 -1.12 4.05
CA SER A 143 1.94 -0.61 4.35
C SER A 143 1.95 0.90 4.53
N HIS A 144 2.89 1.36 5.37
CA HIS A 144 3.05 2.76 5.74
C HIS A 144 4.51 3.18 5.55
N SER A 145 4.76 4.44 5.19
CA SER A 145 6.10 5.02 5.13
C SER A 145 7.11 4.16 4.34
N GLN A 146 8.26 3.79 4.92
CA GLN A 146 9.28 2.91 4.35
C GLN A 146 8.73 1.53 4.00
N GLY A 147 7.76 0.98 4.74
CA GLY A 147 7.11 -0.27 4.41
C GLY A 147 6.49 -0.28 3.01
N SER A 148 6.12 0.89 2.47
CA SER A 148 5.67 1.00 1.08
C SER A 148 6.80 0.83 0.07
N GLN A 149 8.01 1.29 0.39
CA GLN A 149 9.20 1.05 -0.42
C GLN A 149 9.54 -0.46 -0.47
N GLU A 150 9.46 -1.13 0.69
CA GLU A 150 9.63 -2.59 0.80
C GLU A 150 8.64 -3.32 -0.12
N MET A 151 7.36 -2.95 -0.05
CA MET A 151 6.31 -3.59 -0.85
C MET A 151 6.49 -3.40 -2.34
N VAL A 152 6.90 -2.21 -2.79
CA VAL A 152 7.20 -1.96 -4.22
C VAL A 152 8.38 -2.83 -4.67
N PHE A 153 9.46 -2.85 -3.90
CA PHE A 153 10.65 -3.61 -4.23
C PHE A 153 10.36 -5.12 -4.31
N MET A 154 9.71 -5.66 -3.29
CA MET A 154 9.42 -7.09 -3.22
C MET A 154 8.37 -7.51 -4.26
N ALA A 155 7.31 -6.72 -4.46
CA ALA A 155 6.26 -7.04 -5.45
C ALA A 155 6.78 -6.97 -6.89
N GLY A 156 7.72 -6.05 -7.18
CA GLY A 156 8.41 -5.98 -8.48
C GLY A 156 9.35 -7.17 -8.72
N ASN A 157 9.93 -7.72 -7.65
CA ASN A 157 10.83 -8.89 -7.70
C ASN A 157 10.14 -10.24 -7.43
N ALA A 158 8.82 -10.25 -7.28
CA ALA A 158 8.02 -11.45 -7.15
C ALA A 158 7.57 -12.03 -8.51
N VAL A 159 7.83 -11.32 -9.61
CA VAL A 159 7.45 -11.74 -10.97
C VAL A 159 8.64 -12.33 -11.72
N SER A 160 8.45 -13.51 -12.31
CA SER A 160 9.49 -14.19 -13.08
C SER A 160 10.02 -13.29 -14.21
N GLY A 161 11.35 -13.20 -14.31
CA GLY A 161 12.04 -12.31 -15.27
C GLY A 161 12.38 -10.93 -14.72
N ALA A 162 11.97 -10.59 -13.50
CA ALA A 162 12.46 -9.40 -12.80
C ALA A 162 13.98 -9.48 -12.55
N PRO A 163 14.71 -8.36 -12.56
CA PRO A 163 16.16 -8.32 -12.36
C PRO A 163 16.66 -9.04 -11.11
N TYR A 164 15.91 -8.95 -10.00
CA TYR A 164 16.23 -9.64 -8.74
C TYR A 164 15.10 -10.58 -8.32
N TYR A 165 14.54 -11.33 -9.28
CA TYR A 165 13.48 -12.31 -9.00
C TYR A 165 13.83 -13.21 -7.81
N ASN A 166 13.00 -13.20 -6.77
CA ASN A 166 13.20 -13.97 -5.53
C ASN A 166 14.60 -13.80 -4.91
N THR A 167 15.16 -12.58 -4.97
CA THR A 167 16.53 -12.31 -4.51
C THR A 167 16.59 -11.07 -3.61
N ALA A 168 17.14 -11.24 -2.41
CA ALA A 168 17.62 -10.18 -1.53
C ALA A 168 19.15 -10.23 -1.47
N PHE A 169 19.78 -9.34 -0.68
CA PHE A 169 21.24 -9.34 -0.53
C PHE A 169 21.70 -9.32 0.93
N THR A 170 22.76 -10.05 1.22
CA THR A 170 23.44 -10.10 2.53
C THR A 170 24.32 -8.87 2.77
N ALA A 171 24.86 -8.72 3.99
CA ALA A 171 25.66 -7.54 4.38
C ALA A 171 26.91 -7.39 3.51
N SER A 172 27.45 -8.51 3.02
CA SER A 172 28.56 -8.58 2.06
C SER A 172 28.15 -8.28 0.62
N GLY A 173 26.88 -7.91 0.37
CA GLY A 173 26.32 -7.71 -0.97
C GLY A 173 26.10 -9.00 -1.75
N SER A 174 26.15 -10.17 -1.10
CA SER A 174 25.96 -11.46 -1.78
C SER A 174 24.47 -11.74 -1.99
N ALA A 175 24.12 -12.22 -3.17
CA ALA A 175 22.73 -12.59 -3.49
C ALA A 175 22.24 -13.73 -2.57
N LYS A 176 21.01 -13.59 -2.08
CA LYS A 176 20.34 -14.53 -1.20
C LYS A 176 18.95 -14.83 -1.75
N SER A 177 18.63 -16.12 -1.91
CA SER A 177 17.30 -16.53 -2.36
C SER A 177 16.27 -16.30 -1.25
N VAL A 178 15.15 -15.68 -1.62
CA VAL A 178 14.05 -15.29 -0.73
C VAL A 178 12.70 -15.52 -1.42
N PRO A 179 11.60 -15.75 -0.67
CA PRO A 179 10.35 -16.25 -1.25
C PRO A 179 9.37 -15.15 -1.71
N TYR A 180 9.81 -14.12 -2.45
CA TYR A 180 8.91 -13.01 -2.86
C TYR A 180 7.67 -13.48 -3.62
N SER A 181 7.85 -14.38 -4.60
CA SER A 181 6.74 -14.92 -5.39
C SER A 181 5.69 -15.61 -4.52
N GLU A 182 6.11 -16.44 -3.56
CA GLU A 182 5.19 -17.09 -2.61
C GLU A 182 4.60 -16.10 -1.60
N ALA A 183 5.35 -15.06 -1.20
CA ALA A 183 4.87 -13.99 -0.33
C ALA A 183 3.70 -13.22 -0.98
N PHE A 184 3.76 -12.92 -2.28
CA PHE A 184 2.69 -12.19 -2.99
C PHE A 184 1.64 -13.08 -3.66
N LYS A 185 1.84 -14.39 -3.73
CA LYS A 185 0.85 -15.32 -4.29
C LYS A 185 -0.51 -15.19 -3.60
N ASN A 186 -1.58 -14.95 -4.35
CA ASN A 186 -2.93 -14.73 -3.80
C ASN A 186 -3.07 -13.51 -2.88
N VAL A 187 -2.12 -12.56 -2.88
CA VAL A 187 -2.37 -11.24 -2.29
C VAL A 187 -3.26 -10.45 -3.27
N LEU A 188 -4.43 -10.02 -2.78
CA LEU A 188 -5.46 -9.36 -3.60
C LEU A 188 -5.10 -7.90 -3.93
N GLY A 189 -4.37 -7.23 -3.03
CA GLY A 189 -3.90 -5.87 -3.20
C GLY A 189 -2.98 -5.42 -2.07
N ILE A 190 -2.21 -4.38 -2.36
CA ILE A 190 -1.34 -3.68 -1.43
C ILE A 190 -1.86 -2.25 -1.31
N PHE A 191 -2.29 -1.84 -0.13
CA PHE A 191 -2.63 -0.47 0.18
C PHE A 191 -1.42 0.23 0.79
N THR A 192 -0.95 1.30 0.14
CA THR A 192 0.12 2.14 0.68
C THR A 192 -0.46 3.41 1.25
N MET A 193 0.04 3.85 2.40
CA MET A 193 -0.39 5.07 3.09
C MET A 193 0.83 5.91 3.45
N GLY A 194 0.87 7.17 2.99
CA GLY A 194 2.02 8.03 3.30
C GLY A 194 3.35 7.43 2.83
N GLY A 195 3.32 6.52 1.85
CA GLY A 195 4.43 5.63 1.57
C GLY A 195 5.56 6.27 0.77
N ALA A 196 6.82 6.05 1.12
CA ALA A 196 7.96 6.53 0.34
C ALA A 196 8.25 5.64 -0.89
N MET A 197 7.24 5.34 -1.71
CA MET A 197 7.37 4.43 -2.87
C MET A 197 8.45 4.87 -3.86
N GLY A 198 8.56 6.18 -4.08
CA GLY A 198 9.60 6.81 -4.88
C GLY A 198 10.70 7.51 -4.05
N GLY A 199 10.79 7.24 -2.75
CA GLY A 199 11.66 7.96 -1.80
C GLY A 199 11.01 9.20 -1.18
N THR A 200 11.80 10.11 -0.62
CA THR A 200 11.33 11.35 0.00
C THR A 200 12.36 12.47 -0.14
N GLU A 201 11.86 13.68 -0.42
CA GLU A 201 12.70 14.88 -0.44
C GLU A 201 13.25 15.24 0.94
N GLY A 202 12.62 14.73 2.01
CA GLY A 202 13.17 14.80 3.36
C GLY A 202 14.55 14.18 3.46
N ALA A 203 14.65 12.92 3.06
CA ALA A 203 15.93 12.23 3.03
C ALA A 203 16.93 12.93 2.11
N ASP A 204 16.50 13.50 0.97
CA ASP A 204 17.40 14.27 0.11
C ASP A 204 17.97 15.52 0.78
N ARG A 205 17.18 16.21 1.62
CA ARG A 205 17.62 17.39 2.36
C ARG A 205 18.45 17.03 3.59
N VAL A 206 18.13 15.95 4.28
CA VAL A 206 18.95 15.43 5.38
C VAL A 206 20.32 14.98 4.86
N CYS A 207 20.36 14.31 3.71
CA CYS A 207 21.59 13.74 3.15
C CYS A 207 22.39 14.66 2.22
N ASN A 208 21.72 15.54 1.45
CA ASN A 208 22.37 16.40 0.45
C ASN A 208 21.98 17.88 0.59
N GLY A 209 21.35 18.27 1.70
CA GLY A 209 20.94 19.64 1.96
C GLY A 209 22.13 20.61 2.06
N ASN A 210 21.84 21.89 1.87
CA ASN A 210 22.85 22.94 2.06
C ASN A 210 23.01 23.28 3.55
N TRP A 211 23.89 24.23 3.87
CA TRP A 211 24.17 24.63 5.26
C TRP A 211 22.94 25.16 6.02
N LEU A 212 21.95 25.75 5.34
CA LEU A 212 20.68 26.18 5.94
C LEU A 212 19.79 24.97 6.26
N ASP A 213 19.76 23.98 5.36
CA ASP A 213 19.08 22.70 5.63
C ASP A 213 19.76 21.98 6.80
N ALA A 214 21.10 21.98 6.89
CA ALA A 214 21.82 21.40 8.03
C ALA A 214 21.48 22.10 9.36
N LEU A 215 21.28 23.42 9.34
CA LEU A 215 20.89 24.19 10.53
C LEU A 215 19.43 23.93 10.91
N ILE A 216 18.54 23.70 9.92
CA ILE A 216 17.16 23.28 10.15
C ILE A 216 17.11 21.82 10.63
N ASN A 217 17.87 20.91 10.05
CA ASN A 217 17.91 19.51 10.47
C ASN A 217 18.49 19.38 11.88
N MET A 218 19.55 20.12 12.21
CA MET A 218 20.15 20.15 13.54
C MET A 218 19.24 20.81 14.59
N ALA A 219 18.62 21.95 14.25
CA ALA A 219 17.80 22.70 15.19
C ALA A 219 16.35 22.18 15.29
N PHE A 220 15.87 21.46 14.26
CA PHE A 220 14.47 21.05 14.14
C PHE A 220 14.19 19.56 13.95
N LEU A 221 15.16 18.73 13.52
CA LEU A 221 14.93 17.29 13.30
C LEU A 221 15.80 16.41 14.19
N GLY A 222 16.94 16.92 14.66
CA GLY A 222 17.92 16.12 15.41
C GLY A 222 18.48 14.93 14.61
N LYS A 223 18.31 14.95 13.28
CA LYS A 223 18.55 13.80 12.40
C LYS A 223 19.79 14.02 11.54
N ASP A 224 20.65 13.02 11.53
CA ASP A 224 21.79 12.91 10.62
C ASP A 224 21.44 11.98 9.45
N CYS A 225 22.13 12.12 8.31
CA CYS A 225 22.02 11.15 7.23
C CYS A 225 22.71 9.84 7.61
N ASN A 226 22.00 9.02 8.38
CA ASN A 226 22.40 7.66 8.70
C ASN A 226 22.04 6.70 7.53
N PRO A 227 22.53 5.45 7.54
CA PRO A 227 22.20 4.49 6.51
C PRO A 227 20.70 4.28 6.30
N SER A 228 19.88 4.25 7.36
CA SER A 228 18.43 4.05 7.27
C SER A 228 17.74 5.16 6.47
N VAL A 229 18.07 6.42 6.75
CA VAL A 229 17.59 7.61 6.02
C VAL A 229 18.16 7.68 4.61
N GLN A 230 19.40 7.23 4.40
CA GLN A 230 20.07 7.27 3.09
C GLN A 230 19.27 6.52 2.01
N TRP A 231 18.63 5.41 2.35
CA TRP A 231 17.88 4.58 1.40
C TRP A 231 16.48 5.10 1.08
N LEU A 232 16.02 6.12 1.81
CA LEU A 232 14.77 6.82 1.56
C LEU A 232 14.94 8.01 0.59
N GLN A 233 16.16 8.35 0.20
CA GLN A 233 16.42 9.44 -0.76
C GLN A 233 15.79 9.16 -2.12
N THR A 234 15.39 10.21 -2.83
CA THR A 234 14.78 10.07 -4.15
C THR A 234 15.79 9.89 -5.30
N ASN A 235 17.08 9.74 -5.01
CA ASN A 235 18.10 9.49 -6.03
C ASN A 235 18.04 8.02 -6.50
N ASP A 236 18.09 7.82 -7.82
CA ASP A 236 18.03 6.50 -8.47
C ASP A 236 19.12 5.51 -8.00
N SER A 237 20.23 6.01 -7.44
CA SER A 237 21.29 5.19 -6.85
C SER A 237 20.86 4.51 -5.53
N TYR A 238 19.82 5.05 -4.87
CA TYR A 238 19.29 4.57 -3.61
C TYR A 238 17.88 3.98 -3.77
N LEU A 239 17.14 4.30 -4.83
CA LEU A 239 15.72 3.92 -4.96
C LEU A 239 15.42 2.56 -5.58
N ALA A 240 14.31 1.96 -5.11
CA ALA A 240 13.59 0.86 -5.78
C ALA A 240 12.86 1.30 -7.07
N ARG A 241 13.12 2.51 -7.58
CA ARG A 241 12.41 3.12 -8.73
C ARG A 241 12.57 2.32 -10.02
N ASN A 242 13.56 1.46 -10.13
CA ASN A 242 13.71 0.54 -11.26
C ASN A 242 12.55 -0.48 -11.37
N TYR A 243 11.73 -0.65 -10.32
CA TYR A 243 10.49 -1.43 -10.36
C TYR A 243 9.26 -0.58 -10.67
N ILE A 244 9.38 0.75 -10.62
CA ILE A 244 8.33 1.68 -11.03
C ILE A 244 8.24 1.69 -12.57
N GLY A 245 7.49 0.73 -13.13
CA GLY A 245 7.43 0.40 -14.56
C GLY A 245 7.40 -1.09 -14.86
N SER A 246 7.69 -1.91 -13.87
CA SER A 246 7.63 -3.37 -13.95
C SER A 246 6.23 -3.93 -13.68
N ASN A 247 6.00 -5.18 -14.09
CA ASN A 247 4.80 -5.91 -13.71
C ASN A 247 4.87 -6.27 -12.22
N LEU A 248 3.94 -5.76 -11.41
CA LEU A 248 3.86 -6.03 -9.98
C LEU A 248 3.08 -7.33 -9.72
N ALA A 249 3.53 -8.15 -8.75
CA ALA A 249 2.86 -9.39 -8.40
C ALA A 249 1.44 -9.19 -7.85
N ALA A 250 1.22 -8.10 -7.09
CA ALA A 250 -0.08 -7.66 -6.61
C ALA A 250 -0.36 -6.19 -7.04
N PRO A 251 -1.63 -5.79 -7.22
CA PRO A 251 -1.94 -4.40 -7.51
C PRO A 251 -1.65 -3.52 -6.28
N ILE A 252 -1.11 -2.32 -6.51
CA ILE A 252 -0.83 -1.34 -5.45
C ILE A 252 -1.87 -0.22 -5.52
N TYR A 253 -2.50 0.09 -4.42
CA TYR A 253 -3.47 1.17 -4.24
C TYR A 253 -2.83 2.24 -3.36
N THR A 254 -2.48 3.38 -3.96
CA THR A 254 -1.75 4.44 -3.25
C THR A 254 -2.71 5.43 -2.64
N MET A 255 -2.60 5.63 -1.33
CA MET A 255 -3.39 6.54 -0.54
C MET A 255 -2.49 7.47 0.27
N GLY A 256 -3.02 8.64 0.63
CA GLY A 256 -2.29 9.64 1.41
C GLY A 256 -1.75 10.79 0.56
N GLY A 257 -1.27 11.81 1.26
CA GLY A 257 -0.74 13.03 0.67
C GLY A 257 -0.78 14.23 1.61
N TYR A 258 0.18 15.14 1.49
CA TYR A 258 0.15 16.38 2.26
C TYR A 258 -0.68 17.46 1.55
N LYS A 259 -1.55 18.15 2.30
CA LYS A 259 -2.14 19.45 1.88
C LYS A 259 -1.11 20.58 1.90
N SER A 260 -0.11 20.45 2.74
CA SER A 260 0.94 21.40 3.02
C SER A 260 2.00 20.70 3.88
N PHE A 261 3.25 21.20 3.83
CA PHE A 261 4.26 20.90 4.85
C PHE A 261 3.58 20.99 6.22
N PRO A 262 3.78 19.99 7.08
CA PRO A 262 3.19 20.04 8.39
C PRO A 262 3.62 21.35 9.03
N GLY A 263 2.67 22.15 9.55
CA GLY A 263 3.02 23.39 10.24
C GLY A 263 3.95 23.14 11.43
N ILE A 264 4.18 24.14 12.27
CA ILE A 264 5.02 24.01 13.48
C ILE A 264 4.70 22.74 14.31
N GLU A 265 3.45 22.29 14.31
CA GLU A 265 2.98 21.08 15.01
C GLU A 265 3.34 19.74 14.34
N GLY A 266 3.41 19.61 13.01
CA GLY A 266 3.89 18.36 12.39
C GLY A 266 5.36 18.44 11.94
N ALA A 267 5.93 19.65 11.86
CA ALA A 267 7.37 19.80 12.05
C ALA A 267 7.73 19.18 13.41
N SER A 268 6.95 19.48 14.48
CA SER A 268 7.08 18.85 15.81
C SER A 268 6.80 17.34 15.87
N ALA A 269 6.07 16.75 14.92
CA ALA A 269 6.03 15.29 14.75
C ALA A 269 7.38 14.76 14.18
N GLY A 270 8.01 15.50 13.27
CA GLY A 270 9.42 15.28 12.89
C GLY A 270 10.46 15.54 14.00
N PHE A 271 10.07 16.17 15.11
CA PHE A 271 10.90 16.33 16.31
C PHE A 271 10.73 15.19 17.34
N LEU A 272 9.68 14.37 17.21
CA LEU A 272 9.35 13.35 18.19
C LEU A 272 9.71 11.98 17.63
N THR A 273 11.01 11.64 17.75
CA THR A 273 11.56 10.28 17.80
C THR A 273 10.73 9.19 17.09
N GLY A 274 11.02 8.93 15.81
CA GLY A 274 10.51 7.75 15.14
C GLY A 274 10.28 7.94 13.65
N GLU A 275 9.29 8.73 13.24
CA GLU A 275 8.76 8.63 11.87
C GLU A 275 9.10 9.89 11.05
N ASP A 276 10.11 9.78 10.18
CA ASP A 276 10.65 10.86 9.31
C ASP A 276 9.71 11.33 8.18
N ASP A 277 8.42 11.01 8.31
CA ASP A 277 7.48 11.03 7.21
C ASP A 277 7.04 12.44 6.85
N GLY A 278 7.18 13.41 7.76
CA GLY A 278 6.77 14.81 7.60
C GLY A 278 7.38 15.55 6.41
N TYR A 279 8.31 14.94 5.68
CA TYR A 279 8.93 15.47 4.46
C TYR A 279 8.67 14.62 3.20
N ILE A 280 7.80 13.62 3.24
CA ILE A 280 7.46 12.79 2.08
C ILE A 280 6.67 13.62 1.07
N ASN A 281 7.29 14.00 -0.05
CA ASN A 281 6.63 14.70 -1.15
C ASN A 281 5.41 13.88 -1.64
N LEU A 282 4.25 14.53 -1.85
CA LEU A 282 3.07 13.88 -2.43
C LEU A 282 3.41 13.05 -3.68
N ALA A 283 4.31 13.54 -4.54
CA ALA A 283 4.69 12.83 -5.76
C ALA A 283 5.34 11.47 -5.49
N SER A 284 6.05 11.30 -4.36
CA SER A 284 6.72 10.05 -4.01
C SER A 284 5.84 9.03 -3.31
N GLN A 285 4.66 9.46 -2.85
CA GLN A 285 3.56 8.62 -2.33
C GLN A 285 2.72 8.00 -3.44
N MET A 286 2.82 8.55 -4.64
CA MET A 286 1.96 8.23 -5.76
C MET A 286 2.71 7.38 -6.78
N GLY A 287 1.99 6.55 -7.53
CA GLY A 287 2.59 5.67 -8.53
C GLY A 287 3.02 6.36 -9.82
N CYS A 288 3.51 7.61 -9.80
CA CYS A 288 3.62 8.47 -10.99
C CYS A 288 4.86 8.18 -11.85
N ALA A 289 4.73 8.35 -13.17
CA ALA A 289 5.88 8.33 -14.06
C ALA A 289 6.69 9.64 -13.96
N GLY A 290 8.02 9.54 -14.06
CA GLY A 290 8.93 10.69 -14.06
C GLY A 290 9.81 10.78 -12.81
N SER A 291 10.43 11.94 -12.59
CA SER A 291 11.34 12.18 -11.46
C SER A 291 10.59 12.16 -10.13
N PRO A 292 11.10 11.46 -9.10
CA PRO A 292 10.56 11.49 -7.73
C PRO A 292 10.83 12.83 -7.03
N LYS A 293 11.85 13.59 -7.48
CA LYS A 293 12.00 15.03 -7.20
C LYS A 293 11.17 15.79 -8.21
N ARG A 294 10.12 16.49 -7.78
CA ARG A 294 9.43 17.43 -8.66
C ARG A 294 9.57 18.83 -8.12
N ASN A 295 9.62 19.78 -9.04
CA ASN A 295 9.78 21.17 -8.66
C ASN A 295 8.57 21.58 -7.83
N LEU A 296 8.78 21.66 -6.51
CA LEU A 296 7.77 22.06 -5.56
C LEU A 296 7.11 23.37 -5.95
N TRP A 297 7.75 24.21 -6.81
CA TRP A 297 7.32 25.52 -7.33
C TRP A 297 6.35 25.53 -8.52
N ASP A 298 6.23 24.41 -9.25
CA ASP A 298 5.35 24.31 -10.43
C ASP A 298 4.01 23.62 -10.12
N ASP A 299 3.94 22.98 -8.95
CA ASP A 299 2.95 21.94 -8.63
C ASP A 299 2.09 22.30 -7.40
N LEU A 300 2.01 23.56 -6.91
CA LEU A 300 1.13 23.99 -5.79
C LEU A 300 0.23 25.22 -6.14
N ASN A 301 -1.06 25.15 -5.78
CA ASN A 301 -2.09 26.17 -6.04
C ASN A 301 -1.76 27.50 -5.34
N GLU A 302 -1.07 27.45 -4.19
CA GLU A 302 -0.60 28.62 -3.44
C GLU A 302 0.71 28.27 -2.72
N TYR A 303 1.72 29.14 -2.83
CA TYR A 303 2.94 29.04 -2.03
C TYR A 303 2.80 29.78 -0.72
N LYS A 304 3.18 29.09 0.36
CA LYS A 304 3.74 29.71 1.54
C LYS A 304 5.17 29.19 1.71
N THR A 305 6.02 29.99 2.33
CA THR A 305 7.39 29.59 2.68
C THR A 305 7.59 29.70 4.18
N PHE A 306 8.23 28.71 4.77
CA PHE A 306 8.67 28.73 6.17
C PHE A 306 10.17 28.48 6.18
N PHE A 307 10.97 29.47 6.57
CA PHE A 307 12.43 29.43 6.51
C PHE A 307 13.02 28.95 5.17
N GLY A 308 12.41 29.35 4.04
CA GLY A 308 12.86 28.94 2.69
C GLY A 308 12.35 27.58 2.22
N ILE A 309 11.62 26.84 3.07
CA ILE A 309 10.92 25.62 2.69
C ILE A 309 9.57 26.00 2.06
N ALA A 310 9.39 25.67 0.78
CA ALA A 310 8.13 25.84 0.08
C ALA A 310 7.08 24.84 0.56
N TYR A 311 5.86 25.30 0.83
CA TYR A 311 4.72 24.47 1.22
C TYR A 311 3.38 25.04 0.71
N GLY A 312 2.39 24.18 0.51
CA GLY A 312 1.11 24.57 -0.11
C GLY A 312 0.33 23.38 -0.68
N SER A 313 -0.87 23.64 -1.18
CA SER A 313 -1.78 22.60 -1.70
C SER A 313 -1.47 22.25 -3.16
N PRO A 314 -1.29 20.98 -3.53
CA PRO A 314 -0.78 20.60 -4.84
C PRO A 314 -1.73 20.87 -6.03
N ILE A 315 -1.18 21.33 -7.16
CA ILE A 315 -1.71 21.33 -8.54
C ILE A 315 -1.43 19.98 -9.22
N PHE A 316 -0.45 19.21 -8.71
CA PHE A 316 -0.02 17.97 -9.36
C PHE A 316 -1.15 16.95 -9.52
N ARG A 317 -1.44 16.58 -10.78
CA ARG A 317 -2.43 15.56 -11.13
C ARG A 317 -1.78 14.26 -11.58
N CYS A 318 -1.42 13.41 -10.62
CA CYS A 318 -1.08 12.03 -10.92
C CYS A 318 -2.33 11.16 -11.02
N ASN A 319 -2.98 11.20 -12.17
CA ASN A 319 -4.09 10.31 -12.45
C ASN A 319 -3.62 8.90 -12.84
N ASN A 320 -4.56 7.96 -12.91
CA ASN A 320 -4.28 6.58 -13.32
C ASN A 320 -3.72 6.43 -14.74
N SER A 321 -3.82 7.47 -15.59
CA SER A 321 -3.26 7.49 -16.95
C SER A 321 -1.78 7.90 -17.00
N ASN A 322 -1.27 8.54 -15.93
CA ASN A 322 0.09 9.09 -15.85
C ASN A 322 0.97 8.35 -14.84
N LYS A 323 0.56 7.14 -14.44
CA LYS A 323 1.32 6.29 -13.51
C LYS A 323 2.52 5.64 -14.19
N GLY A 324 3.60 5.47 -13.43
CA GLY A 324 4.86 4.85 -13.85
C GLY A 324 4.79 3.34 -13.90
N THR A 325 3.86 2.69 -13.16
CA THR A 325 3.75 1.23 -13.02
C THR A 325 2.45 0.65 -13.59
N PRO A 326 2.53 -0.46 -14.35
CA PRO A 326 1.39 -1.36 -14.50
C PRO A 326 0.88 -1.81 -13.13
N ARG A 327 -0.45 -1.82 -12.94
CA ARG A 327 -1.15 -2.27 -11.71
C ARG A 327 -0.96 -1.42 -10.45
N THR A 328 -0.44 -0.20 -10.54
CA THR A 328 -0.61 0.78 -9.45
C THR A 328 -1.84 1.64 -9.68
N TYR A 329 -2.55 2.04 -8.64
CA TYR A 329 -3.78 2.81 -8.75
C TYR A 329 -3.75 3.94 -7.74
N ASN A 330 -3.89 5.16 -8.24
CA ASN A 330 -3.92 6.35 -7.44
C ASN A 330 -5.33 6.52 -6.86
N MET A 331 -5.42 6.56 -5.53
CA MET A 331 -6.68 6.73 -4.82
C MET A 331 -6.83 8.16 -4.32
N ALA A 332 -8.08 8.60 -4.06
CA ALA A 332 -8.34 9.91 -3.46
C ALA A 332 -7.47 10.16 -2.21
N SER A 333 -6.88 11.36 -2.12
CA SER A 333 -5.93 11.73 -1.06
C SER A 333 -6.62 12.47 0.09
N VAL A 334 -6.20 12.23 1.33
CA VAL A 334 -6.65 12.93 2.54
C VAL A 334 -5.60 14.00 2.89
N TYR A 335 -6.02 15.11 3.49
CA TYR A 335 -5.31 16.39 3.46
C TYR A 335 -4.83 16.89 4.85
N THR A 336 -4.85 16.06 5.89
CA THR A 336 -4.84 16.57 7.27
C THR A 336 -3.50 16.33 7.98
N ASP A 337 -3.00 15.10 7.96
CA ASP A 337 -1.71 14.64 8.52
C ASP A 337 -1.68 13.10 8.37
N HIS A 338 -0.61 12.50 7.87
CA HIS A 338 -0.61 11.06 7.56
C HIS A 338 -0.58 10.15 8.81
N ASP A 339 0.00 10.60 9.94
CA ASP A 339 0.01 9.83 11.21
C ASP A 339 -1.33 9.97 11.92
N ALA A 340 -1.94 11.14 11.86
CA ALA A 340 -3.34 11.30 12.27
C ALA A 340 -4.29 10.44 11.41
N GLU A 341 -3.97 10.29 10.12
CA GLU A 341 -4.71 9.48 9.16
C GLU A 341 -4.53 7.98 9.35
N ARG A 342 -3.31 7.52 9.72
CA ARG A 342 -3.05 6.15 10.17
C ARG A 342 -3.86 5.90 11.43
N ASN A 343 -3.56 6.58 12.53
CA ASN A 343 -4.08 6.20 13.85
C ASN A 343 -5.60 6.36 14.01
N GLY A 344 -6.30 6.86 12.99
CA GLY A 344 -7.75 7.02 13.00
C GLY A 344 -8.20 8.24 13.79
N GLY A 345 -7.29 9.20 14.00
CA GLY A 345 -7.50 10.40 14.80
C GLY A 345 -8.64 11.28 14.29
N ILE A 346 -8.92 11.22 12.98
CA ILE A 346 -10.04 11.92 12.35
C ILE A 346 -10.94 10.89 11.67
N SER A 347 -12.08 10.56 12.27
CA SER A 347 -13.00 9.54 11.74
C SER A 347 -13.58 9.91 10.36
N SER A 348 -13.72 11.20 10.04
CA SER A 348 -14.24 11.69 8.76
C SER A 348 -13.46 12.90 8.23
N PRO A 349 -12.25 12.69 7.71
CA PRO A 349 -11.39 13.77 7.26
C PRO A 349 -11.84 14.32 5.90
N SER A 350 -11.44 15.55 5.63
CA SER A 350 -11.59 16.13 4.28
C SER A 350 -10.61 15.45 3.32
N TYR A 351 -11.07 15.15 2.11
CA TYR A 351 -10.26 14.52 1.08
C TYR A 351 -10.45 15.24 -0.26
N THR A 352 -9.47 15.12 -1.14
CA THR A 352 -9.57 15.58 -2.52
C THR A 352 -9.52 14.39 -3.47
N ASN A 353 -10.44 14.42 -4.43
CA ASN A 353 -10.45 13.44 -5.50
C ASN A 353 -9.26 13.65 -6.42
N ILE A 354 -8.63 12.54 -6.78
CA ILE A 354 -7.67 12.51 -7.86
C ILE A 354 -8.44 12.31 -9.15
N GLU A 355 -8.17 13.14 -10.15
CA GLU A 355 -8.77 13.00 -11.48
C GLU A 355 -8.56 11.56 -12.00
N ASN A 356 -9.63 10.89 -12.43
CA ASN A 356 -9.59 9.48 -12.86
C ASN A 356 -8.97 8.50 -11.82
N GLY A 357 -8.84 8.93 -10.56
CA GLY A 357 -8.41 8.10 -9.44
C GLY A 357 -9.54 7.20 -8.94
N LEU A 358 -9.17 6.13 -8.23
CA LEU A 358 -10.14 5.26 -7.58
C LEU A 358 -10.56 5.86 -6.23
N SER A 359 -11.74 5.51 -5.74
CA SER A 359 -12.20 5.92 -4.40
C SER A 359 -12.89 4.76 -3.71
N CYS A 360 -12.43 4.41 -2.50
CA CYS A 360 -13.05 3.42 -1.62
C CYS A 360 -14.20 4.02 -0.80
N GLY A 361 -15.06 4.83 -1.41
CA GLY A 361 -16.09 5.56 -0.69
C GLY A 361 -15.62 6.87 -0.02
N ASN A 362 -16.58 7.55 0.61
CA ASN A 362 -16.45 8.95 1.05
C ASN A 362 -16.45 9.05 2.58
N GLY A 363 -15.54 9.85 3.14
CA GLY A 363 -15.66 10.40 4.50
C GLY A 363 -15.23 9.50 5.66
N LYS A 364 -14.26 8.58 5.45
CA LYS A 364 -13.58 7.84 6.52
C LYS A 364 -12.07 8.11 6.55
N ASN A 365 -11.42 7.87 7.68
CA ASN A 365 -9.94 7.77 7.79
C ASN A 365 -9.37 6.66 6.87
N MET A 366 -8.04 6.55 6.77
CA MET A 366 -7.40 5.62 5.83
C MET A 366 -7.78 4.17 6.10
N SER A 367 -7.75 3.72 7.36
CA SER A 367 -8.19 2.38 7.78
C SER A 367 -9.64 2.11 7.37
N GLY A 368 -10.56 3.04 7.65
CA GLY A 368 -11.96 2.91 7.25
C GLY A 368 -12.20 2.94 5.74
N ARG A 369 -11.30 3.57 4.96
CA ARG A 369 -11.34 3.53 3.49
C ARG A 369 -10.82 2.22 2.94
N ILE A 370 -9.74 1.67 3.51
CA ILE A 370 -9.27 0.32 3.17
C ILE A 370 -10.41 -0.67 3.38
N ALA A 371 -11.00 -0.67 4.57
CA ALA A 371 -12.15 -1.51 4.92
C ALA A 371 -13.30 -1.37 3.89
N SER A 372 -13.62 -0.14 3.49
CA SER A 372 -14.69 0.12 2.52
C SER A 372 -14.38 -0.38 1.10
N CYS A 373 -13.13 -0.71 0.79
CA CYS A 373 -12.72 -1.29 -0.50
C CYS A 373 -12.62 -2.80 -0.50
N THR A 374 -12.48 -3.41 0.68
CA THR A 374 -12.18 -4.83 0.86
C THR A 374 -13.34 -5.63 1.43
N GLN A 375 -14.32 -4.97 2.06
CA GLN A 375 -15.49 -5.58 2.69
C GLN A 375 -16.76 -5.55 1.82
#